data_AF-A0A919X0A9-F1
#
_entry.id   AF-A0A919X0A9-F1
#
_cell.length_a   1.000
_cell.length_b   1.000
_cell.length_c   1.000
_cell.angle_alpha   90.00
_cell.angle_beta   90.00
_cell.angle_gamma   90.00
#
_symmetry.space_group_name_H-M   'P 1'
#
loop_
_entity.id
_entity.type
_entity.pdbx_description
1 polymer ?
#
loop_
_entity_poly.entity_id
_entity_poly.type
_entity_poly.pdbx_seq_one_letter_code
_entity_poly.pdbx_strand_id
1 'polypeptide(L)'
;MFRKFLKRLPKEDGRSIMDWEEYYLEQTIHKWSQTEKDFLEELVSPVPELFRDVARQRIASKIGELSIQKKEATITRSTLIEGYILATPKRDHKFLRKKLKQKNIDVTPYEPYFQQSKDNYQENWEEKYKKRKRS
;
A
#
# COMPACT_ATOMS: atom_id res chain seq x y z
N MET A 1 -18.49 5.25 -30.96
CA MET A 1 -18.16 3.82 -30.79
C MET A 1 -16.64 3.65 -30.62
N PHE A 2 -16.06 4.03 -29.47
CA PHE A 2 -14.59 3.98 -29.26
C PHE A 2 -14.18 3.96 -27.77
N ARG A 3 -14.79 3.11 -26.92
CA ARG A 3 -14.34 2.89 -25.53
C ARG A 3 -14.47 1.43 -25.09
N LYS A 4 -13.91 0.52 -25.88
CA LYS A 4 -13.76 -0.90 -25.50
C LYS A 4 -12.32 -1.44 -25.62
N PHE A 5 -11.32 -0.57 -25.83
CA PHE A 5 -9.93 -0.96 -26.11
C PHE A 5 -8.87 -0.16 -25.31
N LEU A 6 -9.12 0.08 -24.02
CA LEU A 6 -8.05 0.41 -23.05
C LEU A 6 -7.90 -0.70 -21.99
N LYS A 7 -8.18 -1.94 -22.40
CA LYS A 7 -7.88 -3.13 -21.60
C LYS A 7 -6.50 -3.62 -22.02
N ARG A 8 -5.53 -3.54 -21.10
CA ARG A 8 -4.15 -4.06 -21.21
C ARG A 8 -3.19 -3.14 -21.97
N LEU A 9 -2.77 -2.06 -21.33
CA LEU A 9 -1.36 -1.72 -21.44
C LEU A 9 -0.68 -2.22 -20.16
N PRO A 10 0.21 -3.21 -20.22
CA PRO A 10 1.22 -3.32 -19.17
C PRO A 10 1.95 -1.97 -19.12
N LYS A 11 2.50 -1.60 -17.97
CA LYS A 11 3.53 -0.55 -17.98
C LYS A 11 4.62 -0.98 -18.98
N GLU A 12 5.38 -0.05 -19.52
CA GLU A 12 6.33 -0.26 -20.64
C GLU A 12 7.33 -1.43 -20.45
N ASP A 13 7.41 -1.97 -19.24
CA ASP A 13 8.22 -3.10 -18.76
C ASP A 13 7.55 -4.49 -18.82
N GLY A 14 6.28 -4.60 -19.20
CA GLY A 14 5.54 -5.87 -19.21
C GLY A 14 5.11 -6.40 -17.83
N ARG A 15 5.47 -5.72 -16.73
CA ARG A 15 5.18 -6.17 -15.36
C ARG A 15 3.80 -5.72 -14.89
N SER A 16 3.10 -6.62 -14.21
CA SER A 16 1.85 -6.29 -13.53
C SER A 16 2.12 -5.49 -12.24
N ILE A 17 1.08 -4.87 -11.70
CA ILE A 17 1.20 -4.13 -10.44
C ILE A 17 1.53 -5.05 -9.27
N MET A 18 1.03 -6.28 -9.29
CA MET A 18 1.37 -7.24 -8.25
C MET A 18 2.83 -7.69 -8.37
N ASP A 19 3.41 -7.75 -9.57
CA ASP A 19 4.85 -8.04 -9.74
C ASP A 19 5.71 -6.95 -9.14
N TRP A 20 5.31 -5.70 -9.32
CA TRP A 20 5.94 -4.57 -8.64
C TRP A 20 5.70 -4.62 -7.13
N GLU A 21 4.52 -5.04 -6.69
CA GLU A 21 4.23 -5.15 -5.26
C GLU A 21 5.17 -6.15 -4.58
N GLU A 22 5.31 -7.33 -5.20
CA GLU A 22 6.18 -8.43 -4.78
C GLU A 22 7.66 -8.06 -4.84
N TYR A 23 8.10 -7.42 -5.93
CA TYR A 23 9.46 -6.93 -6.08
C TYR A 23 9.87 -6.03 -4.89
N TYR A 24 9.09 -5.02 -4.54
CA TYR A 24 9.47 -4.13 -3.43
C TYR A 24 9.43 -4.82 -2.07
N LEU A 25 8.57 -5.83 -1.88
CA LEU A 25 8.56 -6.63 -0.66
C LEU A 25 9.85 -7.44 -0.52
N GLU A 26 10.22 -8.19 -1.55
CA GLU A 26 11.45 -8.99 -1.55
C GLU A 26 12.69 -8.12 -1.31
N GLN A 27 12.75 -6.96 -1.96
CA GLN A 27 13.87 -6.03 -1.82
C GLN A 27 13.93 -5.34 -0.45
N THR A 28 12.87 -5.36 0.36
CA THR A 28 12.84 -4.62 1.62
C THR A 28 12.52 -5.44 2.86
N ILE A 29 12.21 -6.74 2.73
CA ILE A 29 11.85 -7.61 3.86
C ILE A 29 12.87 -7.57 5.01
N HIS A 30 14.16 -7.46 4.67
CA HIS A 30 15.26 -7.39 5.62
C HIS A 30 15.37 -6.03 6.34
N LYS A 31 14.71 -4.99 5.85
CA LYS A 31 14.69 -3.64 6.44
C LYS A 31 13.64 -3.47 7.54
N TRP A 32 12.70 -4.41 7.64
CA TRP A 32 11.61 -4.35 8.62
C TRP A 32 12.06 -4.87 9.98
N SER A 33 12.03 -4.00 10.99
CA SER A 33 12.12 -4.41 12.39
C SER A 33 10.82 -5.08 12.84
N GLN A 34 10.87 -5.86 13.92
CA GLN A 34 9.66 -6.49 14.48
C GLN A 34 8.64 -5.42 14.90
N THR A 35 9.10 -4.34 15.54
CA THR A 35 8.24 -3.24 16.00
C THR A 35 7.44 -2.58 14.86
N GLU A 36 8.03 -2.42 13.68
CA GLU A 36 7.32 -1.84 12.52
C GLU A 36 6.39 -2.86 11.85
N LYS A 37 6.72 -4.16 11.88
CA LYS A 37 5.81 -5.24 11.44
C LYS A 37 4.56 -5.29 12.31
N ASP A 38 4.74 -5.28 13.63
CA ASP A 38 3.63 -5.31 14.58
C ASP A 38 2.76 -4.06 14.42
N PHE A 39 3.38 -2.90 14.22
CA PHE A 39 2.64 -1.68 13.98
C PHE A 39 1.84 -1.71 12.67
N LEU A 40 2.39 -2.27 11.59
CA LEU A 40 1.64 -2.48 10.36
C LEU A 40 0.41 -3.37 10.61
N GLU A 41 0.56 -4.48 11.33
CA GLU A 41 -0.55 -5.37 11.69
C GLU A 41 -1.65 -4.63 12.45
N GLU A 42 -1.27 -3.78 13.40
CA GLU A 42 -2.24 -2.95 14.11
C GLU A 42 -2.98 -1.99 13.18
N LEU A 43 -2.29 -1.35 12.24
CA LEU A 43 -2.90 -0.41 11.30
C LEU A 43 -3.88 -1.09 10.33
N VAL A 44 -3.60 -2.33 9.92
CA VAL A 44 -4.48 -3.10 9.03
C VAL A 44 -5.56 -3.88 9.79
N SER A 45 -5.51 -3.96 11.12
CA SER A 45 -6.50 -4.71 11.92
C SER A 45 -7.97 -4.32 11.68
N PRO A 46 -8.33 -3.04 11.38
CA PRO A 46 -9.71 -2.66 11.06
C PRO A 46 -10.19 -3.15 9.67
N VAL A 47 -9.28 -3.59 8.81
CA VAL A 47 -9.64 -4.12 7.48
C VAL A 47 -10.35 -5.47 7.66
N PRO A 48 -11.47 -5.72 6.97
CA PRO A 48 -12.14 -7.01 7.01
C PRO A 48 -11.17 -8.13 6.64
N GLU A 49 -11.25 -9.25 7.36
CA GLU A 49 -10.27 -10.35 7.28
C GLU A 49 -10.07 -10.85 5.84
N LEU A 50 -11.14 -10.96 5.06
CA LEU A 50 -11.11 -11.36 3.64
C LEU A 50 -10.18 -10.51 2.77
N PHE A 51 -9.92 -9.25 3.16
CA PHE A 51 -9.11 -8.29 2.41
C PHE A 51 -7.81 -7.91 3.12
N ARG A 52 -7.60 -8.35 4.36
CA ARG A 52 -6.51 -7.88 5.21
C ARG A 52 -5.14 -8.21 4.62
N ASP A 53 -4.96 -9.42 4.11
CA ASP A 53 -3.69 -9.84 3.50
C ASP A 53 -3.35 -8.99 2.27
N VAL A 54 -4.34 -8.69 1.42
CA VAL A 54 -4.13 -7.86 0.23
C VAL A 54 -3.80 -6.42 0.60
N ALA A 55 -4.51 -5.87 1.59
CA ALA A 55 -4.24 -4.54 2.11
C ALA A 55 -2.83 -4.46 2.69
N ARG A 56 -2.45 -5.42 3.55
CA ARG A 56 -1.13 -5.52 4.16
C ARG A 56 -0.03 -5.58 3.10
N GLN A 57 -0.16 -6.47 2.11
CA GLN A 57 0.82 -6.62 1.03
C GLN A 57 1.01 -5.32 0.26
N ARG A 58 -0.09 -4.67 -0.13
CA ARG A 58 -0.05 -3.40 -0.88
C ARG A 58 0.60 -2.28 -0.07
N ILE A 59 0.24 -2.15 1.21
CA ILE A 59 0.80 -1.14 2.11
C ILE A 59 2.30 -1.41 2.33
N ALA A 60 2.66 -2.64 2.69
CA ALA A 60 4.05 -3.01 2.94
C ALA A 60 4.93 -2.83 1.69
N SER A 61 4.41 -3.15 0.51
CA SER A 61 5.11 -2.90 -0.75
C SER A 61 5.36 -1.41 -1.01
N LYS A 62 4.34 -0.56 -0.81
CA LYS A 62 4.49 0.89 -0.95
C LYS A 62 5.53 1.46 0.03
N ILE A 63 5.55 0.96 1.26
CA ILE A 63 6.56 1.33 2.26
C ILE A 63 7.95 0.90 1.80
N GLY A 64 8.08 -0.31 1.26
CA GLY A 64 9.34 -0.80 0.68
C GLY A 64 9.85 0.06 -0.47
N GLU A 65 8.96 0.44 -1.39
CA GLU A 65 9.26 1.37 -2.49
C GLU A 65 9.81 2.70 -1.95
N LEU A 66 9.13 3.32 -0.98
CA LEU A 66 9.55 4.59 -0.37
C LEU A 66 10.89 4.47 0.35
N SER A 67 11.10 3.38 1.10
CA SER A 67 12.34 3.09 1.80
C SER A 67 13.53 3.03 0.83
N ILE A 68 13.35 2.40 -0.33
CA ILE A 68 14.38 2.34 -1.38
C ILE A 68 14.63 3.73 -1.97
N GLN A 69 13.57 4.47 -2.31
CA GLN A 69 13.69 5.83 -2.86
C GLN A 69 14.44 6.77 -1.91
N LYS A 70 14.17 6.66 -0.60
CA LYS A 70 14.82 7.41 0.47
C LYS A 70 16.19 6.87 0.88
N LYS A 71 16.63 5.74 0.30
CA LYS A 71 17.89 5.05 0.63
C LYS A 71 18.01 4.71 2.12
N GLU A 72 16.90 4.36 2.77
CA GLU A 72 16.88 4.00 4.18
C GLU A 72 17.51 2.62 4.40
N ALA A 73 18.35 2.48 5.44
CA ALA A 73 18.87 1.17 5.84
C ALA A 73 17.80 0.30 6.53
N THR A 74 16.89 0.93 7.27
CA THR A 74 15.78 0.31 7.99
C THR A 74 14.50 1.10 7.78
N ILE A 75 13.35 0.44 7.82
CA ILE A 75 12.07 1.15 7.68
C ILE A 75 11.81 1.98 8.92
N THR A 76 11.66 3.28 8.71
CA THR A 76 11.35 4.23 9.77
C THR A 76 9.84 4.34 9.99
N ARG A 77 9.45 4.73 11.20
CA ARG A 77 8.04 4.99 11.53
C ARG A 77 7.39 6.01 10.59
N SER A 78 8.15 7.03 10.18
CA SER A 78 7.67 8.07 9.26
C SER A 78 7.41 7.51 7.86
N THR A 79 8.33 6.72 7.31
CA THR A 79 8.14 6.07 6.01
C THR A 79 7.01 5.04 6.03
N LEU A 80 6.81 4.33 7.14
CA LEU A 80 5.66 3.44 7.32
C LEU A 80 4.33 4.21 7.26
N ILE A 81 4.20 5.30 8.02
CA ILE A 81 2.96 6.11 8.04
C ILE A 81 2.70 6.74 6.66
N GLU A 82 3.73 7.26 6.01
CA GLU A 82 3.64 7.80 4.65
C GLU A 82 3.16 6.74 3.65
N GLY A 83 3.78 5.56 3.66
CA GLY A 83 3.39 4.47 2.76
C GLY A 83 1.98 3.96 3.04
N TYR A 84 1.56 3.93 4.30
CA TYR A 84 0.19 3.61 4.69
C TYR A 84 -0.83 4.59 4.10
N ILE A 85 -0.54 5.89 4.13
CA ILE A 85 -1.40 6.94 3.54
C ILE A 85 -1.43 6.82 2.02
N LEU A 86 -0.28 6.71 1.37
CA LEU A 86 -0.17 6.67 -0.09
C LEU A 86 -0.77 5.39 -0.70
N ALA A 87 -0.70 4.27 0.02
CA ALA A 87 -1.32 3.01 -0.41
C ALA A 87 -2.85 2.98 -0.24
N THR A 88 -3.39 3.87 0.59
CA THR A 88 -4.84 3.91 0.89
C THR A 88 -5.54 4.95 0.00
N PRO A 89 -6.63 4.59 -0.70
CA PRO A 89 -7.34 5.54 -1.54
C PRO A 89 -8.10 6.59 -0.71
N LYS A 90 -8.32 7.79 -1.27
CA LYS A 90 -8.95 8.92 -0.57
C LYS A 90 -10.31 8.59 0.03
N ARG A 91 -11.11 7.77 -0.66
CA ARG A 91 -12.41 7.31 -0.16
C ARG A 91 -12.35 6.66 1.23
N ASP A 92 -11.21 6.05 1.57
CA ASP A 92 -10.99 5.30 2.81
C ASP A 92 -10.17 6.09 3.84
N HIS A 93 -9.73 7.32 3.53
CA HIS A 93 -8.93 8.16 4.44
C HIS A 93 -9.65 8.51 5.75
N LYS A 94 -10.98 8.53 5.77
CA LYS A 94 -11.74 8.72 7.02
C LYS A 94 -11.43 7.64 8.06
N PHE A 95 -11.27 6.39 7.62
CA PHE A 95 -10.94 5.25 8.50
C PHE A 95 -9.47 5.29 8.89
N LEU A 96 -8.60 5.61 7.94
CA LEU A 96 -7.16 5.79 8.16
C LEU A 96 -6.88 6.84 9.23
N ARG A 97 -7.46 8.04 9.10
CA ARG A 97 -7.30 9.13 10.07
C ARG A 97 -7.84 8.76 11.44
N LYS A 98 -8.99 8.09 11.50
CA LYS A 98 -9.55 7.57 12.76
C LYS A 98 -8.57 6.62 13.43
N LYS A 99 -7.95 5.71 12.68
CA LYS A 99 -6.99 4.74 13.20
C LYS A 99 -5.70 5.40 13.69
N LEU A 100 -5.12 6.33 12.92
CA LEU A 100 -3.93 7.08 13.33
C LEU A 100 -4.20 7.91 14.60
N LYS A 101 -5.37 8.55 14.68
CA LYS A 101 -5.80 9.29 15.88
C LYS A 101 -5.92 8.37 17.11
N GLN A 102 -6.47 7.17 16.96
CA GLN A 102 -6.53 6.17 18.05
C GLN A 102 -5.15 5.73 18.53
N LYS A 103 -4.13 5.79 17.67
CA LYS A 103 -2.73 5.52 18.01
C LYS A 103 -1.98 6.77 18.51
N ASN A 104 -2.68 7.90 18.72
CA ASN A 104 -2.10 9.18 19.13
C ASN A 104 -1.00 9.70 18.19
N ILE A 105 -1.16 9.46 16.88
CA ILE A 105 -0.21 9.91 15.86
C ILE A 105 -0.69 11.25 15.31
N ASP A 106 0.17 12.27 15.41
CA ASP A 106 -0.05 13.54 14.73
C ASP A 106 0.11 13.36 13.23
N VAL A 107 -0.96 13.67 12.49
CA VAL A 107 -1.01 13.53 11.04
C VAL A 107 -0.60 14.80 10.31
N THR A 108 -0.39 15.91 11.02
CA THR A 108 -0.05 17.22 10.44
C THR A 108 1.15 17.16 9.48
N PRO A 109 2.26 16.47 9.82
CA PRO A 109 3.40 16.35 8.90
C PRO A 109 3.10 15.55 7.62
N TYR A 110 2.04 14.75 7.65
CA TYR A 110 1.68 13.83 6.57
C TYR A 110 0.55 14.33 5.68
N GLU A 111 -0.05 15.48 6.00
CA GLU A 111 -1.16 16.07 5.24
C GLU A 111 -0.90 16.17 3.72
N PRO A 112 0.32 16.51 3.25
CA PRO A 112 0.61 16.50 1.81
C PRO A 112 0.44 15.14 1.13
N TYR A 113 0.63 14.03 1.84
CA TYR A 113 0.51 12.69 1.27
C TYR A 113 -0.95 12.27 1.07
N PHE A 114 -1.87 12.78 1.90
CA PHE A 114 -3.31 12.53 1.71
C PHE A 114 -3.81 13.09 0.38
N GLN A 115 -3.23 14.21 -0.09
CA GLN A 115 -3.59 14.82 -1.37
C GLN A 115 -3.04 14.03 -2.57
N GLN A 116 -1.92 13.33 -2.38
CA GLN A 116 -1.24 12.54 -3.41
C GLN A 116 -1.83 11.14 -3.61
N SER A 117 -2.61 10.63 -2.64
CA SER A 117 -3.26 9.33 -2.76
C SER A 117 -4.26 9.29 -3.93
N LYS A 118 -4.46 8.10 -4.51
CA LYS A 118 -5.47 7.88 -5.55
C LYS A 118 -6.88 8.03 -4.97
N ASP A 119 -7.83 8.47 -5.77
CA ASP A 119 -9.21 8.65 -5.29
C ASP A 119 -9.90 7.31 -4.95
N ASN A 120 -9.60 6.27 -5.73
CA ASN A 120 -10.23 4.96 -5.63
C ASN A 120 -9.25 3.80 -5.91
N TYR A 121 -9.65 2.57 -5.57
CA TYR A 121 -8.92 1.38 -5.97
C TYR A 121 -8.96 1.18 -7.49
N GLN A 122 -8.04 0.36 -7.97
CA GLN A 122 -8.02 -0.02 -9.38
C GLN A 122 -9.17 -0.96 -9.74
N GLU A 123 -9.70 -0.80 -10.94
CA GLU A 123 -10.75 -1.69 -11.44
C GLU A 123 -10.30 -3.16 -11.45
N ASN A 124 -11.21 -4.02 -10.97
CA ASN A 124 -11.10 -5.48 -10.94
C ASN A 124 -9.86 -5.99 -10.18
N TRP A 125 -9.36 -5.26 -9.18
CA TRP A 125 -8.21 -5.69 -8.38
C TRP A 125 -8.47 -7.04 -7.68
N GLU A 126 -9.70 -7.28 -7.20
CA GLU A 126 -10.07 -8.54 -6.55
C GLU A 126 -10.02 -9.74 -7.49
N GLU A 127 -10.56 -9.59 -8.71
CA GLU A 127 -10.54 -10.65 -9.73
C GLU A 127 -9.11 -10.99 -10.13
N LYS A 128 -8.27 -9.97 -10.33
CA LYS A 128 -6.86 -10.11 -10.67
C LYS A 128 -6.10 -10.87 -9.58
N TYR A 129 -6.35 -10.52 -8.32
CA TYR A 129 -5.73 -11.19 -7.17
C TYR A 129 -6.18 -12.66 -7.05
N LYS A 130 -7.49 -12.92 -7.13
CA LYS A 130 -8.05 -14.29 -7.09
C LYS A 130 -7.52 -15.17 -8.22
N LYS A 131 -7.34 -14.62 -9.43
CA LYS A 131 -6.79 -15.36 -10.57
C LYS A 131 -5.35 -15.79 -10.32
N ARG A 132 -4.52 -14.93 -9.71
CA ARG A 132 -3.12 -15.26 -9.43
C ARG A 132 -2.95 -16.30 -8.33
N LYS A 133 -3.72 -16.23 -7.24
CA LYS A 133 -3.67 -17.25 -6.17
C LYS A 133 -4.07 -18.67 -6.64
N ARG A 134 -4.75 -18.77 -7.79
CA ARG A 134 -5.17 -20.04 -8.41
C ARG A 134 -4.19 -20.56 -9.47
N SER A 135 -3.25 -19.72 -9.91
CA SER A 135 -2.20 -20.06 -10.89
C SER A 135 -0.96 -20.57 -10.18
#